data_AF-A0A2G6P0R7-F1
#
_entry.id   AF-A0A2G6P0R7-F1
#
_cell.length_a   1.000
_cell.length_b   1.000
_cell.length_c   1.000
_cell.angle_alpha   90.00
_cell.angle_beta   90.00
_cell.angle_gamma   90.00
#
_symmetry.space_group_name_H-M   'P 1'
#
loop_
_entity.id
_entity.type
_entity.pdbx_description
1 polymer ?
#
loop_
_entity_poly.entity_id
_entity_poly.type
_entity_poly.pdbx_seq_one_letter_code
_entity_poly.pdbx_strand_id
1 'polypeptide(L)'
;MRKLLLLFLTLIPGLIFGEKAVEQGSETTQVTMEKPKVVLTKEQKVSKSSAEKLVKIFENWDLEKDYDILFPRISEYVDDYFNSWRQPVERGLEDNKDLLEIYKKLPLNKIKSISLREIVEGEIERAKAIVEGKYTNPAFPSYLTSSEQTFTEDILKQFKANPELRSFHDELAPIYKNLKRLSLDYKMMKDKVASETSRMVDKRLNDYYINDELEEEIKDIANNLGNYVREREPELVSNNQKIVKEFEAKKDLLKEKYKSENNDDKLRATYKEEYFVALKAYKSAKNVGIDQILESEVNRLYRVFGQYLPKMPDFAISDNLIKKIRDKESDAGIDYKKSLKSKFYSPLISKFQLYFKFNVTSGFRYYRVNVLVLSFLFFILFFFITFFVRKKKGDLYIRKIPGLDAIDDAIGRATEMGKPIFYDSGISPITDPQTIASMLILKNISKKVAEFKAEIYFPSFDPVVMQVADEMISTGYMDAGFPEDYKKDNVFFLTNDQFAYASGLSGLTARKKPASCFHFGAYAAESLLISEAGFAAGAIQVAGTVQSTQLPFFIAACDHTLIGEELYAAAAYLSRDPMIVSNLKISDYSKVILGVLFLIATTLLTINSEWTFLREILESR
;
A
#
# COMPACT_ATOMS: atom_id res chain seq x y z
N MET A 1 24.45 -3.43 1.63
CA MET A 1 24.22 -2.71 2.90
C MET A 1 23.67 -3.59 4.03
N ARG A 2 22.59 -4.38 3.86
CA ARG A 2 22.14 -5.35 4.90
C ARG A 2 23.16 -6.44 5.27
N LYS A 3 24.05 -6.83 4.35
CA LYS A 3 25.16 -7.77 4.62
C LYS A 3 26.39 -7.14 5.30
N LEU A 4 26.49 -5.80 5.38
CA LEU A 4 27.58 -5.13 6.12
C LEU A 4 27.23 -4.94 7.61
N LEU A 5 25.94 -4.85 7.95
CA LEU A 5 25.49 -4.76 9.33
C LEU A 5 25.54 -6.10 10.08
N LEU A 6 25.47 -7.23 9.36
CA LEU A 6 25.59 -8.58 9.93
C LEU A 6 27.04 -8.97 10.28
N LEU A 7 28.04 -8.29 9.72
CA LEU A 7 29.45 -8.53 10.01
C LEU A 7 29.95 -7.82 11.28
N PHE A 8 29.13 -6.92 11.85
CA PHE A 8 29.47 -6.17 13.08
C PHE A 8 28.99 -6.85 14.36
N LEU A 9 28.25 -7.96 14.28
CA LEU A 9 27.73 -8.71 15.43
C LEU A 9 28.49 -10.02 15.73
N THR A 10 29.57 -10.33 15.00
CA THR A 10 30.27 -11.63 15.11
C THR A 10 31.73 -11.54 15.55
N LEU A 11 32.23 -10.37 15.94
CA LEU A 11 33.64 -10.19 16.33
C LEU A 11 33.82 -9.64 17.74
N ILE A 12 33.20 -10.28 18.74
CA ILE A 12 33.77 -10.41 20.10
C ILE A 12 33.29 -11.74 20.71
N PRO A 13 34.08 -12.82 20.69
CA PRO A 13 33.95 -13.91 21.65
C PRO A 13 35.11 -13.91 22.65
N GLY A 14 34.77 -13.95 23.94
CA GLY A 14 35.64 -14.58 24.94
C GLY A 14 36.52 -13.65 25.78
N LEU A 15 35.91 -13.00 26.78
CA LEU A 15 36.59 -12.79 28.06
C LEU A 15 35.52 -12.86 29.15
N ILE A 16 35.47 -14.05 29.76
CA ILE A 16 34.86 -14.49 31.03
C ILE A 16 34.31 -15.88 30.72
N PHE A 17 35.14 -16.91 30.92
CA PHE A 17 34.79 -18.21 31.48
C PHE A 17 36.08 -19.04 31.50
N GLY A 18 36.70 -19.13 32.67
CA GLY A 18 37.70 -20.14 32.98
C GLY A 18 36.99 -21.37 33.52
N GLU A 19 37.30 -22.51 32.92
CA GLU A 19 36.77 -23.86 33.18
C GLU A 19 36.96 -24.33 34.63
N LYS A 20 36.04 -25.18 35.10
CA LYS A 20 36.34 -26.61 35.32
C LYS A 20 35.06 -27.43 35.52
N ALA A 21 34.94 -28.48 34.72
CA ALA A 21 34.00 -29.57 34.89
C ALA A 21 34.46 -30.51 36.01
N VAL A 22 33.52 -30.94 36.86
CA VAL A 22 33.58 -32.21 37.60
C VAL A 22 32.15 -32.77 37.63
N GLU A 23 31.98 -33.96 37.06
CA GLU A 23 30.77 -34.80 37.18
C GLU A 23 30.61 -35.28 38.63
N GLN A 24 29.38 -35.27 39.16
CA GLN A 24 28.80 -36.37 39.95
C GLN A 24 27.39 -36.03 40.44
N GLY A 25 26.48 -37.01 40.31
CA GLY A 25 25.57 -37.40 41.39
C GLY A 25 24.26 -36.62 41.55
N SER A 26 23.16 -37.35 41.40
CA SER A 26 21.79 -37.01 41.80
C SER A 26 21.66 -36.54 43.26
N GLU A 27 20.88 -35.49 43.50
CA GLU A 27 19.84 -35.44 44.54
C GLU A 27 19.03 -34.14 44.47
N THR A 28 17.71 -34.28 44.52
CA THR A 28 16.70 -33.22 44.56
C THR A 28 16.71 -32.50 45.90
N THR A 29 17.04 -31.21 45.89
CA THR A 29 16.74 -30.31 47.02
C THR A 29 16.22 -28.97 46.47
N GLN A 30 14.94 -28.71 46.70
CA GLN A 30 14.32 -27.42 46.41
C GLN A 30 14.93 -26.35 47.32
N VAL A 31 15.75 -25.46 46.76
CA VAL A 31 16.20 -24.24 47.43
C VAL A 31 15.38 -23.07 46.88
N THR A 32 14.53 -22.51 47.73
CA THR A 32 13.75 -21.30 47.46
C THR A 32 14.71 -20.11 47.37
N MET A 33 15.15 -19.76 46.16
CA MET A 33 15.91 -18.53 45.94
C MET A 33 14.96 -17.32 45.92
N GLU A 34 15.06 -16.44 46.92
CA GLU A 34 14.48 -15.10 46.86
C GLU A 34 14.99 -14.39 45.60
N LYS A 35 14.07 -13.91 44.76
CA LYS A 35 14.40 -13.18 43.53
C LYS A 35 15.25 -11.94 43.89
N PRO A 36 16.41 -11.71 43.25
CA PRO A 36 17.20 -10.50 43.51
C PRO A 36 16.37 -9.26 43.17
N LYS A 37 16.29 -8.30 44.10
CA LYS A 37 15.68 -6.98 43.84
C LYS A 37 16.46 -6.28 42.74
N VAL A 38 15.92 -6.27 41.53
CA VAL A 38 16.50 -5.56 40.38
C VAL A 38 16.48 -4.06 40.66
N VAL A 39 17.64 -3.46 40.90
CA VAL A 39 17.78 -2.01 41.02
C VAL A 39 17.79 -1.40 39.62
N LEU A 40 16.73 -0.67 39.26
CA LEU A 40 16.62 -0.01 37.95
C LEU A 40 17.66 1.10 37.80
N THR A 41 18.27 1.21 36.62
CA THR A 41 19.18 2.31 36.26
C THR A 41 18.42 3.65 36.15
N LYS A 42 19.14 4.80 36.17
CA LYS A 42 18.52 6.13 35.99
C LYS A 42 17.68 6.19 34.69
N GLU A 43 18.21 5.62 33.61
CA GLU A 43 17.54 5.47 32.33
C GLU A 43 16.21 4.70 32.43
N GLN A 44 16.26 3.52 33.05
CA GLN A 44 15.11 2.65 33.23
C GLN A 44 14.05 3.29 34.12
N LYS A 45 14.47 4.06 35.15
CA LYS A 45 13.55 4.81 36.02
C LYS A 45 12.79 5.89 35.25
N VAL A 46 13.49 6.71 34.45
CA VAL A 46 12.85 7.76 33.64
C VAL A 46 11.94 7.15 32.57
N SER A 47 12.43 6.13 31.87
CA SER A 47 11.67 5.42 30.83
C SER A 47 10.39 4.79 31.40
N LYS A 48 10.50 4.11 32.54
CA LYS A 48 9.36 3.48 33.23
C LYS A 48 8.36 4.53 33.70
N SER A 49 8.80 5.60 34.37
CA SER A 49 7.91 6.64 34.88
C SER A 49 7.14 7.34 33.76
N SER A 50 7.80 7.66 32.65
CA SER A 50 7.14 8.26 31.50
C SER A 50 6.21 7.29 30.79
N ALA A 51 6.54 6.01 30.72
CA ALA A 51 5.66 5.00 30.15
C ALA A 51 4.40 4.84 31.02
N GLU A 52 4.53 4.81 32.33
CA GLU A 52 3.40 4.77 33.28
C GLU A 52 2.48 5.99 33.12
N LYS A 53 3.03 7.20 32.96
CA LYS A 53 2.23 8.40 32.66
C LYS A 53 1.49 8.29 31.32
N LEU A 54 2.15 7.81 30.26
CA LEU A 54 1.52 7.66 28.94
C LEU A 54 0.45 6.56 28.95
N VAL A 55 0.68 5.49 29.70
CA VAL A 55 -0.31 4.43 29.92
C VAL A 55 -1.50 4.95 30.70
N LYS A 56 -1.29 5.84 31.69
CA LYS A 56 -2.39 6.46 32.44
C LYS A 56 -3.30 7.31 31.53
N ILE A 57 -2.72 8.06 30.58
CA ILE A 57 -3.49 8.77 29.54
C ILE A 57 -4.35 7.77 28.75
N PHE A 58 -3.74 6.67 28.31
CA PHE A 58 -4.43 5.61 27.59
C PHE A 58 -5.54 4.92 28.40
N GLU A 59 -5.33 4.69 29.71
CA GLU A 59 -6.28 4.04 30.60
C GLU A 59 -7.47 4.94 30.97
N ASN A 60 -7.25 6.25 31.08
CA ASN A 60 -8.27 7.24 31.39
C ASN A 60 -9.15 7.61 30.20
N TRP A 61 -8.89 7.04 29.01
CA TRP A 61 -9.66 7.35 27.82
C TRP A 61 -11.10 6.83 27.92
N ASP A 62 -12.07 7.75 27.83
CA ASP A 62 -13.49 7.43 27.86
C ASP A 62 -13.93 6.78 26.54
N LEU A 63 -14.09 5.46 26.62
CA LEU A 63 -14.57 4.59 25.55
C LEU A 63 -16.08 4.56 25.44
N GLU A 64 -16.83 4.92 26.49
CA GLU A 64 -18.29 4.74 26.51
C GLU A 64 -18.95 5.63 25.46
N LYS A 65 -18.51 6.89 25.36
CA LYS A 65 -19.01 7.82 24.35
C LYS A 65 -18.75 7.34 22.91
N ASP A 66 -17.63 6.67 22.63
CA ASP A 66 -17.32 6.10 21.32
C ASP A 66 -18.12 4.82 21.06
N TYR A 67 -18.15 3.96 22.07
CA TYR A 67 -18.87 2.71 22.08
C TYR A 67 -20.37 2.90 21.83
N ASP A 68 -21.03 3.81 22.56
CA ASP A 68 -22.47 4.04 22.48
C ASP A 68 -22.92 4.53 21.11
N ILE A 69 -22.02 5.15 20.35
CA ILE A 69 -22.32 5.64 18.99
C ILE A 69 -21.97 4.59 17.94
N LEU A 70 -20.82 3.92 18.11
CA LEU A 70 -20.30 3.01 17.12
C LEU A 70 -20.91 1.61 17.22
N PHE A 71 -21.06 1.07 18.42
CA PHE A 71 -21.52 -0.31 18.62
C PHE A 71 -22.89 -0.56 18.01
N PRO A 72 -23.91 0.32 18.18
CA PRO A 72 -25.20 0.13 17.51
C PRO A 72 -25.08 0.15 15.99
N ARG A 73 -24.30 1.08 15.43
CA ARG A 73 -24.12 1.19 13.96
C ARG A 73 -23.43 -0.03 13.38
N ILE A 74 -22.34 -0.49 13.98
CA ILE A 74 -21.65 -1.69 13.48
C ILE A 74 -22.51 -2.93 13.66
N SER A 75 -23.33 -2.99 14.71
CA SER A 75 -24.26 -4.10 14.93
C SER A 75 -25.33 -4.11 13.85
N GLU A 76 -25.88 -2.96 13.49
CA GLU A 76 -26.81 -2.80 12.37
C GLU A 76 -26.17 -3.20 11.04
N TYR A 77 -24.93 -2.77 10.76
CA TYR A 77 -24.20 -3.21 9.56
C TYR A 77 -24.00 -4.73 9.49
N VAL A 78 -23.69 -5.36 10.63
CA VAL A 78 -23.52 -6.82 10.73
C VAL A 78 -24.87 -7.52 10.53
N ASP A 79 -25.92 -7.04 11.18
CA ASP A 79 -27.28 -7.57 11.06
C ASP A 79 -27.80 -7.46 9.62
N ASP A 80 -27.66 -6.30 8.97
CA ASP A 80 -28.04 -6.09 7.57
C ASP A 80 -27.31 -7.05 6.62
N TYR A 81 -26.02 -7.28 6.85
CA TYR A 81 -25.23 -8.24 6.07
C TYR A 81 -25.78 -9.67 6.22
N PHE A 82 -26.11 -10.10 7.43
CA PHE A 82 -26.64 -11.46 7.66
C PHE A 82 -28.12 -11.61 7.29
N ASN A 83 -28.91 -10.53 7.30
CA ASN A 83 -30.35 -10.52 6.95
C ASN A 83 -30.61 -10.43 5.44
N SER A 84 -29.74 -9.74 4.69
CA SER A 84 -29.90 -9.55 3.24
C SER A 84 -29.63 -10.82 2.40
N TRP A 85 -29.10 -11.88 3.03
CA TRP A 85 -28.77 -13.15 2.40
C TRP A 85 -29.40 -14.33 3.16
N ARG A 86 -29.73 -15.43 2.46
CA ARG A 86 -29.86 -16.75 3.12
C ARG A 86 -28.56 -16.95 3.91
N GLN A 87 -28.62 -17.23 5.22
CA GLN A 87 -27.47 -17.12 6.13
C GLN A 87 -26.16 -17.58 5.43
N PRO A 88 -25.21 -16.67 5.13
CA PRO A 88 -23.97 -17.00 4.43
C PRO A 88 -23.21 -18.21 5.01
N VAL A 89 -23.35 -18.39 6.33
CA VAL A 89 -22.86 -19.52 7.11
C VAL A 89 -23.51 -20.85 6.68
N GLU A 90 -24.83 -20.89 6.61
CA GLU A 90 -25.59 -22.09 6.23
C GLU A 90 -25.28 -22.46 4.77
N ARG A 91 -25.22 -21.46 3.89
CA ARG A 91 -24.92 -21.69 2.48
C ARG A 91 -23.47 -22.14 2.27
N GLY A 92 -22.52 -21.51 2.94
CA GLY A 92 -21.11 -21.93 2.90
C GLY A 92 -20.92 -23.34 3.45
N LEU A 93 -21.67 -23.72 4.49
CA LEU A 93 -21.66 -25.08 5.04
C LEU A 93 -22.27 -26.10 4.07
N GLU A 94 -23.36 -25.74 3.39
CA GLU A 94 -23.99 -26.55 2.34
C GLU A 94 -23.02 -26.77 1.16
N ASP A 95 -22.42 -25.69 0.65
CA ASP A 95 -21.44 -25.75 -0.44
C ASP A 95 -20.18 -26.57 -0.06
N ASN A 96 -19.72 -26.51 1.20
CA ASN A 96 -18.61 -27.37 1.67
C ASN A 96 -19.02 -28.84 1.83
N LYS A 97 -20.28 -29.14 2.13
CA LYS A 97 -20.80 -30.52 2.11
C LYS A 97 -20.86 -31.08 0.69
N ASP A 98 -21.37 -30.28 -0.24
CA ASP A 98 -21.43 -30.64 -1.67
C ASP A 98 -20.02 -30.88 -2.24
N LEU A 99 -19.07 -30.00 -1.89
CA LEU A 99 -17.66 -30.13 -2.24
C LEU A 99 -17.06 -31.46 -1.74
N LEU A 100 -17.36 -31.87 -0.51
CA LEU A 100 -16.91 -33.17 0.01
C LEU A 100 -17.54 -34.36 -0.71
N GLU A 101 -18.80 -34.27 -1.12
CA GLU A 101 -19.45 -35.34 -1.88
C GLU A 101 -18.81 -35.53 -3.25
N ILE A 102 -18.45 -34.44 -3.92
CA ILE A 102 -17.78 -34.48 -5.22
C ILE A 102 -16.36 -35.03 -5.06
N TYR A 103 -15.62 -34.58 -4.05
CA TYR A 103 -14.26 -35.07 -3.81
C TYR A 103 -14.19 -36.56 -3.43
N LYS A 104 -15.21 -37.11 -2.77
CA LYS A 104 -15.30 -38.57 -2.50
C LYS A 104 -15.40 -39.41 -3.76
N LYS A 105 -15.99 -38.87 -4.83
CA LYS A 105 -16.15 -39.54 -6.13
C LYS A 105 -14.92 -39.36 -7.02
N LEU A 106 -13.98 -38.49 -6.64
CA LEU A 106 -12.82 -38.13 -7.44
C LEU A 106 -11.82 -39.28 -7.51
N PRO A 107 -11.39 -39.71 -8.70
CA PRO A 107 -10.38 -40.75 -8.84
C PRO A 107 -8.98 -40.17 -8.57
N LEU A 108 -8.61 -40.02 -7.29
CA LEU A 108 -7.33 -39.44 -6.85
C LEU A 108 -6.09 -40.14 -7.47
N ASN A 109 -6.21 -41.44 -7.75
CA ASN A 109 -5.20 -42.24 -8.44
C ASN A 109 -4.97 -41.84 -9.91
N LYS A 110 -5.94 -41.18 -10.56
CA LYS A 110 -5.84 -40.66 -11.94
C LYS A 110 -5.16 -39.30 -12.03
N ILE A 111 -5.01 -38.60 -10.89
CA ILE A 111 -4.22 -37.38 -10.81
C ILE A 111 -2.74 -37.77 -10.85
N LYS A 112 -2.08 -37.55 -11.99
CA LYS A 112 -0.65 -37.89 -12.18
C LYS A 112 0.32 -36.97 -11.43
N SER A 113 -0.10 -35.73 -11.19
CA SER A 113 0.71 -34.74 -10.48
C SER A 113 0.67 -35.01 -8.97
N ILE A 114 1.83 -35.29 -8.38
CA ILE A 114 1.97 -35.51 -6.93
C ILE A 114 1.54 -34.25 -6.17
N SER A 115 2.01 -33.08 -6.63
CA SER A 115 1.62 -31.81 -6.03
C SER A 115 0.11 -31.60 -6.11
N LEU A 116 -0.54 -31.80 -7.27
CA LEU A 116 -2.00 -31.62 -7.37
C LEU A 116 -2.78 -32.58 -6.45
N ARG A 117 -2.26 -33.78 -6.22
CA ARG A 117 -2.89 -34.74 -5.32
C ARG A 117 -2.82 -34.29 -3.86
N GLU A 118 -1.63 -33.89 -3.39
CA GLU A 118 -1.44 -33.34 -2.04
C GLU A 118 -2.32 -32.10 -1.81
N ILE A 119 -2.43 -31.26 -2.85
CA ILE A 119 -3.26 -30.06 -2.89
C ILE A 119 -4.75 -30.42 -2.67
N VAL A 120 -5.27 -31.38 -3.43
CA VAL A 120 -6.66 -31.84 -3.34
C VAL A 120 -6.93 -32.54 -2.00
N GLU A 121 -5.98 -33.32 -1.49
CA GLU A 121 -6.09 -33.97 -0.18
C GLU A 121 -6.18 -32.94 0.96
N GLY A 122 -5.38 -31.88 0.89
CA GLY A 122 -5.47 -30.74 1.83
C GLY A 122 -6.83 -30.03 1.78
N GLU A 123 -7.41 -29.83 0.60
CA GLU A 123 -8.77 -29.26 0.47
C GLU A 123 -9.84 -30.14 1.10
N ILE A 124 -9.72 -31.46 0.95
CA ILE A 124 -10.63 -32.43 1.55
C ILE A 124 -10.55 -32.36 3.07
N GLU A 125 -9.34 -32.31 3.65
CA GLU A 125 -9.16 -32.18 5.10
C GLU A 125 -9.74 -30.86 5.62
N ARG A 126 -9.49 -29.76 4.92
CA ARG A 126 -10.07 -28.44 5.27
C ARG A 126 -11.60 -28.52 5.25
N ALA A 127 -12.18 -28.96 4.15
CA ALA A 127 -13.63 -29.11 3.97
C ALA A 127 -14.26 -29.98 5.06
N LYS A 128 -13.63 -31.11 5.43
CA LYS A 128 -14.06 -31.96 6.55
C LYS A 128 -14.04 -31.21 7.88
N ALA A 129 -12.95 -30.51 8.19
CA ALA A 129 -12.82 -29.78 9.45
C ALA A 129 -13.90 -28.69 9.63
N ILE A 130 -14.33 -28.06 8.54
CA ILE A 130 -15.43 -27.07 8.51
C ILE A 130 -16.77 -27.77 8.80
N VAL A 131 -17.06 -28.86 8.09
CA VAL A 131 -18.33 -29.60 8.25
C VAL A 131 -18.44 -30.23 9.64
N GLU A 132 -17.33 -30.67 10.23
CA GLU A 132 -17.25 -31.21 11.59
C GLU A 132 -17.24 -30.13 12.69
N GLY A 133 -17.25 -28.84 12.34
CA GLY A 133 -17.23 -27.74 13.30
C GLY A 133 -15.92 -27.61 14.10
N LYS A 134 -14.83 -28.25 13.66
CA LYS A 134 -13.50 -28.20 14.29
C LYS A 134 -12.71 -26.94 13.91
N TYR A 135 -13.18 -26.19 12.91
CA TYR A 135 -12.67 -24.87 12.58
C TYR A 135 -13.41 -23.80 13.40
N THR A 136 -12.67 -22.92 14.07
CA THR A 136 -13.20 -21.96 15.07
C THR A 136 -14.10 -20.85 14.50
N ASN A 137 -14.39 -20.86 13.21
CA ASN A 137 -15.37 -19.96 12.61
C ASN A 137 -16.21 -20.70 11.54
N PRO A 138 -17.42 -21.19 11.89
CA PRO A 138 -18.29 -21.86 10.94
C PRO A 138 -18.90 -20.93 9.89
N ALA A 139 -18.74 -19.60 10.02
CA ALA A 139 -19.29 -18.65 9.05
C ALA A 139 -18.54 -18.67 7.72
N PHE A 140 -17.23 -18.82 7.76
CA PHE A 140 -16.39 -18.81 6.58
C PHE A 140 -15.15 -19.61 6.95
N PRO A 141 -14.85 -20.69 6.23
CA PRO A 141 -13.48 -21.17 6.23
C PRO A 141 -12.58 -19.99 5.89
N SER A 142 -11.30 -20.12 6.20
CA SER A 142 -10.26 -19.47 5.42
C SER A 142 -10.41 -19.84 3.93
N TYR A 143 -11.43 -19.29 3.27
CA TYR A 143 -11.48 -19.17 1.83
C TYR A 143 -10.63 -17.96 1.52
N LEU A 144 -9.35 -18.30 1.54
CA LEU A 144 -8.35 -17.83 0.65
C LEU A 144 -7.72 -16.51 1.04
N THR A 145 -6.76 -16.63 1.94
CA THR A 145 -5.50 -15.89 1.76
C THR A 145 -5.10 -15.92 0.27
N SER A 146 -4.44 -14.88 -0.24
CA SER A 146 -4.06 -14.77 -1.66
C SER A 146 -3.37 -16.04 -2.19
N SER A 147 -2.66 -16.76 -1.32
CA SER A 147 -2.06 -18.07 -1.58
C SER A 147 -3.05 -19.18 -1.91
N GLU A 148 -4.17 -19.30 -1.18
CA GLU A 148 -5.12 -20.39 -1.42
C GLU A 148 -6.07 -20.03 -2.62
N GLN A 149 -6.21 -18.75 -3.00
CA GLN A 149 -6.98 -18.32 -4.21
C GLN A 149 -6.32 -18.86 -5.47
N THR A 150 -5.00 -18.68 -5.51
CA THR A 150 -4.13 -19.19 -6.57
C THR A 150 -4.23 -20.72 -6.67
N PHE A 151 -4.33 -21.38 -5.52
CA PHE A 151 -4.38 -22.84 -5.40
C PHE A 151 -5.69 -23.44 -5.93
N THR A 152 -6.85 -22.86 -5.58
CA THR A 152 -8.15 -23.26 -6.12
C THR A 152 -8.23 -23.08 -7.64
N GLU A 153 -7.71 -21.95 -8.14
CA GLU A 153 -7.67 -21.67 -9.57
C GLU A 153 -6.75 -22.64 -10.32
N ASP A 154 -5.63 -23.04 -9.71
CA ASP A 154 -4.74 -24.07 -10.24
C ASP A 154 -5.38 -25.47 -10.28
N ILE A 155 -6.17 -25.85 -9.26
CA ILE A 155 -6.94 -27.11 -9.28
C ILE A 155 -7.93 -27.11 -10.44
N LEU A 156 -8.77 -26.07 -10.55
CA LEU A 156 -9.78 -25.97 -11.60
C LEU A 156 -9.16 -25.95 -12.99
N LYS A 157 -8.04 -25.23 -13.17
CA LYS A 157 -7.30 -25.18 -14.43
C LYS A 157 -6.76 -26.56 -14.83
N GLN A 158 -6.19 -27.29 -13.88
CA GLN A 158 -5.65 -28.64 -14.13
C GLN A 158 -6.76 -29.66 -14.39
N PHE A 159 -7.90 -29.56 -13.72
CA PHE A 159 -9.05 -30.45 -13.94
C PHE A 159 -9.71 -30.18 -15.29
N LYS A 160 -9.82 -28.90 -15.70
CA LYS A 160 -10.31 -28.51 -17.03
C LYS A 160 -9.42 -29.02 -18.17
N ALA A 161 -8.11 -29.06 -17.96
CA ALA A 161 -7.14 -29.52 -18.94
C ALA A 161 -7.09 -31.05 -19.09
N ASN A 162 -7.61 -31.81 -18.12
CA ASN A 162 -7.60 -33.28 -18.14
C ASN A 162 -8.98 -33.83 -18.57
N PRO A 163 -9.09 -34.51 -19.71
CA PRO A 163 -10.36 -35.08 -20.19
C PRO A 163 -11.06 -35.99 -19.17
N GLU A 164 -10.30 -36.75 -18.36
CA GLU A 164 -10.86 -37.65 -17.35
C GLU A 164 -11.38 -36.93 -16.09
N LEU A 165 -10.97 -35.67 -15.85
CA LEU A 165 -11.34 -34.88 -14.67
C LEU A 165 -12.27 -33.71 -15.00
N ARG A 166 -12.61 -33.53 -16.28
CA ARG A 166 -13.38 -32.37 -16.75
C ARG A 166 -14.80 -32.32 -16.20
N SER A 167 -15.45 -33.47 -16.00
CA SER A 167 -16.77 -33.53 -15.34
C SER A 167 -16.70 -33.01 -13.90
N PHE A 168 -15.63 -33.34 -13.16
CA PHE A 168 -15.42 -32.84 -11.81
C PHE A 168 -15.11 -31.35 -11.77
N HIS A 169 -14.41 -30.81 -12.79
CA HIS A 169 -14.28 -29.37 -12.94
C HIS A 169 -15.66 -28.72 -13.05
N ASP A 170 -16.54 -29.25 -13.89
CA ASP A 170 -17.87 -28.65 -14.14
C ASP A 170 -18.77 -28.71 -12.89
N GLU A 171 -18.62 -29.74 -12.04
CA GLU A 171 -19.28 -29.84 -10.73
C GLU A 171 -18.66 -28.93 -9.65
N LEU A 172 -17.32 -28.82 -9.60
CA LEU A 172 -16.60 -28.06 -8.56
C LEU A 172 -16.59 -26.55 -8.82
N ALA A 173 -16.46 -26.13 -10.08
CA ALA A 173 -16.35 -24.72 -10.47
C ALA A 173 -17.47 -23.81 -9.90
N PRO A 174 -18.77 -24.17 -9.98
CA PRO A 174 -19.84 -23.33 -9.42
C PRO A 174 -19.76 -23.22 -7.89
N ILE A 175 -19.39 -24.30 -7.20
CA ILE A 175 -19.25 -24.32 -5.73
C ILE A 175 -18.09 -23.43 -5.29
N TYR A 176 -16.92 -23.59 -5.92
CA TYR A 176 -15.76 -22.74 -5.67
C TYR A 176 -16.03 -21.27 -5.94
N LYS A 177 -16.78 -20.96 -7.01
CA LYS A 177 -17.19 -19.58 -7.33
C LYS A 177 -18.09 -19.00 -6.24
N ASN A 178 -19.03 -19.78 -5.70
CA ASN A 178 -19.92 -19.31 -4.64
C ASN A 178 -19.15 -19.08 -3.33
N LEU A 179 -18.30 -20.02 -2.92
CA LEU A 179 -17.45 -19.90 -1.73
C LEU A 179 -16.51 -18.67 -1.81
N LYS A 180 -15.95 -18.38 -3.00
CA LYS A 180 -15.14 -17.18 -3.24
C LYS A 180 -15.96 -15.90 -3.08
N ARG A 181 -17.18 -15.84 -3.64
CA ARG A 181 -18.07 -14.67 -3.52
C ARG A 181 -18.42 -14.40 -2.05
N LEU A 182 -18.86 -15.44 -1.36
CA LEU A 182 -19.19 -15.41 0.06
C LEU A 182 -18.02 -14.87 0.91
N SER A 183 -16.79 -15.35 0.67
CA SER A 183 -15.57 -14.84 1.33
C SER A 183 -15.31 -13.36 1.07
N LEU A 184 -15.41 -12.92 -0.20
CA LEU A 184 -15.16 -11.53 -0.57
C LEU A 184 -16.19 -10.59 0.07
N ASP A 185 -17.47 -10.95 0.04
CA ASP A 185 -18.55 -10.18 0.63
C ASP A 185 -18.35 -10.02 2.15
N TYR A 186 -17.94 -11.09 2.84
CA TYR A 186 -17.62 -11.05 4.27
C TYR A 186 -16.43 -10.14 4.57
N LYS A 187 -15.37 -10.22 3.77
CA LYS A 187 -14.21 -9.33 3.90
C LYS A 187 -14.62 -7.87 3.70
N MET A 188 -15.40 -7.57 2.67
CA MET A 188 -15.89 -6.21 2.41
C MET A 188 -16.74 -5.68 3.56
N MET A 189 -17.58 -6.51 4.18
CA MET A 189 -18.31 -6.14 5.39
C MET A 189 -17.35 -5.79 6.53
N LYS A 190 -16.36 -6.65 6.82
CA LYS A 190 -15.35 -6.36 7.86
C LYS A 190 -14.57 -5.09 7.61
N ASP A 191 -14.16 -4.87 6.36
CA ASP A 191 -13.44 -3.67 5.93
C ASP A 191 -14.30 -2.41 6.10
N LYS A 192 -15.61 -2.49 5.81
CA LYS A 192 -16.57 -1.41 6.08
C LYS A 192 -16.70 -1.13 7.57
N VAL A 193 -16.87 -2.16 8.40
CA VAL A 193 -16.92 -2.01 9.87
C VAL A 193 -15.63 -1.34 10.38
N ALA A 194 -14.47 -1.82 9.94
CA ALA A 194 -13.18 -1.27 10.32
C ALA A 194 -13.00 0.19 9.85
N SER A 195 -13.46 0.51 8.64
CA SER A 195 -13.41 1.86 8.07
C SER A 195 -14.30 2.84 8.82
N GLU A 196 -15.53 2.45 9.17
CA GLU A 196 -16.45 3.30 9.93
C GLU A 196 -15.90 3.57 11.34
N THR A 197 -15.39 2.53 12.02
CA THR A 197 -14.68 2.69 13.29
C THR A 197 -13.50 3.66 13.14
N SER A 198 -12.67 3.48 12.11
CA SER A 198 -11.48 4.31 11.90
C SER A 198 -11.83 5.76 11.63
N ARG A 199 -12.77 6.02 10.73
CA ARG A 199 -13.22 7.37 10.36
C ARG A 199 -13.70 8.16 11.58
N MET A 200 -14.50 7.53 12.45
CA MET A 200 -15.05 8.18 13.64
C MET A 200 -13.98 8.39 14.72
N VAL A 201 -13.14 7.39 14.96
CA VAL A 201 -12.06 7.49 15.95
C VAL A 201 -11.01 8.52 15.51
N ASP A 202 -10.59 8.52 14.25
CA ASP A 202 -9.58 9.45 13.73
C ASP A 202 -10.10 10.90 13.73
N LYS A 203 -11.38 11.10 13.38
CA LYS A 203 -12.03 12.41 13.52
C LYS A 203 -12.04 12.87 14.98
N ARG A 204 -12.39 11.98 15.92
CA ARG A 204 -12.45 12.33 17.35
C ARG A 204 -11.09 12.53 18.00
N LEU A 205 -10.07 11.79 17.58
CA LEU A 205 -8.68 12.00 17.97
C LEU A 205 -8.22 13.43 17.67
N ASN A 206 -8.60 13.96 16.51
CA ASN A 206 -8.25 15.32 16.10
C ASN A 206 -9.15 16.40 16.71
N ASP A 207 -10.46 16.15 16.81
CA ASP A 207 -11.44 17.20 17.17
C ASP A 207 -11.77 17.25 18.68
N TYR A 208 -11.63 16.14 19.42
CA TYR A 208 -12.23 16.01 20.76
C TYR A 208 -11.31 15.45 21.85
N TYR A 209 -10.40 14.53 21.51
CA TYR A 209 -9.61 13.85 22.53
C TYR A 209 -8.25 14.49 22.80
N ILE A 210 -7.63 15.12 21.79
CA ILE A 210 -6.43 15.92 22.01
C ILE A 210 -6.83 17.38 22.09
N ASN A 211 -7.43 17.75 23.21
CA ASN A 211 -7.53 19.16 23.59
C ASN A 211 -6.14 19.69 23.97
N ASP A 212 -6.01 21.00 24.13
CA ASP A 212 -4.74 21.65 24.46
C ASP A 212 -4.10 21.03 25.74
N GLU A 213 -4.92 20.61 26.71
CA GLU A 213 -4.50 20.01 27.97
C GLU A 213 -3.85 18.63 27.80
N LEU A 214 -4.48 17.71 27.04
CA LEU A 214 -3.88 16.39 26.77
C LEU A 214 -2.62 16.51 25.92
N GLU A 215 -2.61 17.45 24.97
CA GLU A 215 -1.42 17.75 24.19
C GLU A 215 -0.26 18.21 25.08
N GLU A 216 -0.52 19.07 26.07
CA GLU A 216 0.46 19.49 27.07
C GLU A 216 0.98 18.33 27.92
N GLU A 217 0.11 17.41 28.36
CA GLU A 217 0.54 16.23 29.10
C GLU A 217 1.48 15.34 28.29
N ILE A 218 1.15 15.05 27.02
CA ILE A 218 2.01 14.23 26.16
C ILE A 218 3.34 14.94 25.93
N LYS A 219 3.33 16.26 25.74
CA LYS A 219 4.54 17.09 25.63
C LYS A 219 5.37 17.02 26.92
N ASP A 220 4.78 17.09 28.11
CA ASP A 220 5.52 16.96 29.38
C ASP A 220 6.23 15.60 29.49
N ILE A 221 5.53 14.51 29.15
CA ILE A 221 6.13 13.17 29.16
C ILE A 221 7.31 13.10 28.18
N ALA A 222 7.14 13.65 26.97
CA ALA A 222 8.19 13.75 25.97
C ALA A 222 9.38 14.61 26.43
N ASN A 223 9.10 15.74 27.09
CA ASN A 223 10.11 16.65 27.64
C ASN A 223 10.94 15.96 28.72
N ASN A 224 10.32 15.15 29.58
CA ASN A 224 11.02 14.40 30.63
C ASN A 224 12.04 13.40 30.05
N LEU A 225 11.68 12.64 29.02
CA LEU A 225 12.64 11.79 28.31
C LEU A 225 13.69 12.62 27.58
N GLY A 226 13.28 13.73 26.96
CA GLY A 226 14.18 14.58 26.21
C GLY A 226 15.24 15.26 27.08
N ASN A 227 14.88 15.66 28.30
CA ASN A 227 15.79 16.19 29.31
C ASN A 227 16.88 15.16 29.66
N TYR A 228 16.50 13.88 29.84
CA TYR A 228 17.47 12.82 30.09
C TYR A 228 18.49 12.66 28.95
N VAL A 229 18.06 12.77 27.68
CA VAL A 229 18.97 12.72 26.53
C VAL A 229 19.89 13.94 26.52
N ARG A 230 19.36 15.14 26.77
CA ARG A 230 20.14 16.39 26.83
C ARG A 230 21.19 16.38 27.94
N GLU A 231 20.85 15.86 29.13
CA GLU A 231 21.82 15.69 30.22
C GLU A 231 23.02 14.79 29.84
N ARG A 232 22.79 13.83 28.93
CA ARG A 232 23.84 12.91 28.44
C ARG A 232 24.58 13.40 27.20
N GLU A 233 24.15 14.51 26.61
CA GLU A 233 24.77 15.04 25.39
C GLU A 233 26.30 15.17 25.50
N PRO A 234 26.89 15.72 26.58
CA PRO A 234 28.34 15.81 26.72
C PRO A 234 29.04 14.43 26.76
N GLU A 235 28.41 13.45 27.40
CA GLU A 235 28.89 12.06 27.46
C GLU A 235 28.89 11.44 26.07
N LEU A 236 27.81 11.61 25.31
CA LEU A 236 27.65 11.08 23.95
C LEU A 236 28.67 11.69 22.99
N VAL A 237 28.92 13.00 23.08
CA VAL A 237 29.95 13.69 22.31
C VAL A 237 31.33 13.16 22.64
N SER A 238 31.65 13.02 23.93
CA SER A 238 32.94 12.49 24.39
C SER A 238 33.17 11.06 23.89
N ASN A 239 32.16 10.21 23.96
CA ASN A 239 32.23 8.83 23.45
C ASN A 239 32.43 8.79 21.93
N ASN A 240 31.72 9.64 21.17
CA ASN A 240 31.94 9.73 19.72
C ASN A 240 33.36 10.21 19.39
N GLN A 241 33.89 11.18 20.12
CA GLN A 241 35.28 11.64 19.94
C GLN A 241 36.31 10.53 20.22
N LYS A 242 36.08 9.67 21.22
CA LYS A 242 36.93 8.50 21.48
C LYS A 242 36.91 7.53 20.30
N ILE A 243 35.73 7.21 19.78
CA ILE A 243 35.57 6.33 18.61
C ILE A 243 36.29 6.92 17.38
N VAL A 244 36.16 8.22 17.14
CA VAL A 244 36.88 8.91 16.05
C VAL A 244 38.40 8.77 16.22
N LYS A 245 38.92 8.96 17.44
CA LYS A 245 40.36 8.79 17.74
C LYS A 245 40.83 7.35 17.55
N GLU A 246 40.02 6.36 17.91
CA GLU A 246 40.32 4.94 17.67
C GLU A 246 40.42 4.62 16.18
N PHE A 247 39.47 5.13 15.37
CA PHE A 247 39.53 4.98 13.91
C PHE A 247 40.72 5.74 13.31
N GLU A 248 41.07 6.90 13.86
CA GLU A 248 42.25 7.67 13.45
C GLU A 248 43.53 6.89 13.69
N ALA A 249 43.72 6.37 14.92
CA ALA A 249 44.87 5.56 15.29
C ALA A 249 44.99 4.29 14.43
N LYS A 250 43.87 3.59 14.18
CA LYS A 250 43.84 2.41 13.32
C LYS A 250 44.21 2.74 11.87
N LYS A 251 43.66 3.85 11.32
CA LYS A 251 44.01 4.36 10.00
C LYS A 251 45.50 4.67 9.89
N ASP A 252 46.08 5.36 10.89
CA ASP A 252 47.48 5.77 10.83
C ASP A 252 48.44 4.60 11.01
N LEU A 253 48.14 3.65 11.90
CA LEU A 253 48.88 2.39 12.03
C LEU A 253 48.91 1.61 10.70
N LEU A 254 47.76 1.45 10.04
CA LEU A 254 47.67 0.73 8.76
C LEU A 254 48.38 1.48 7.63
N LYS A 255 48.38 2.81 7.66
CA LYS A 255 49.13 3.65 6.72
C LYS A 255 50.63 3.46 6.88
N GLU A 256 51.12 3.37 8.11
CA GLU A 256 52.53 3.08 8.39
C GLU A 256 52.92 1.69 7.94
N LYS A 257 52.15 0.66 8.29
CA LYS A 257 52.38 -0.73 7.84
C LYS A 257 52.42 -0.86 6.31
N TYR A 258 51.49 -0.20 5.63
CA TYR A 258 51.47 -0.15 4.16
C TYR A 258 52.72 0.54 3.56
N LYS A 259 53.25 1.57 4.23
CA LYS A 259 54.45 2.30 3.77
C LYS A 259 55.76 1.58 4.08
N SER A 260 55.83 0.86 5.20
CA SER A 260 57.03 0.16 5.64
C SER A 260 57.21 -1.20 4.96
N GLU A 261 56.12 -1.83 4.52
CA GLU A 261 56.16 -3.14 3.85
C GLU A 261 56.58 -2.99 2.38
N ASN A 262 57.82 -3.38 2.09
CA ASN A 262 58.42 -3.36 0.75
C ASN A 262 58.89 -4.75 0.28
N ASN A 263 58.80 -5.78 1.12
CA ASN A 263 59.38 -7.10 0.86
C ASN A 263 58.32 -8.15 0.47
N ASP A 264 57.06 -7.96 0.90
CA ASP A 264 55.94 -8.85 0.56
C ASP A 264 54.80 -8.07 -0.14
N ASP A 265 54.70 -8.22 -1.46
CA ASP A 265 53.68 -7.55 -2.28
C ASP A 265 52.25 -7.94 -1.90
N LYS A 266 52.03 -9.18 -1.47
CA LYS A 266 50.69 -9.67 -1.10
C LYS A 266 50.27 -9.09 0.24
N LEU A 267 51.18 -9.06 1.22
CA LEU A 267 50.94 -8.43 2.51
C LEU A 267 50.76 -6.92 2.39
N ARG A 268 51.54 -6.27 1.53
CA ARG A 268 51.41 -4.84 1.20
C ARG A 268 50.05 -4.51 0.59
N ALA A 269 49.55 -5.36 -0.32
CA ALA A 269 48.21 -5.21 -0.90
C ALA A 269 47.11 -5.33 0.17
N THR A 270 47.23 -6.29 1.09
CA THR A 270 46.31 -6.44 2.23
C THR A 270 46.30 -5.19 3.12
N TYR A 271 47.46 -4.67 3.52
CA TYR A 271 47.53 -3.45 4.33
C TYR A 271 46.97 -2.22 3.60
N LYS A 272 47.13 -2.15 2.27
CA LYS A 272 46.52 -1.11 1.45
C LYS A 272 44.99 -1.18 1.50
N GLU A 273 44.40 -2.35 1.33
CA GLU A 273 42.94 -2.55 1.42
C GLU A 273 42.41 -2.22 2.83
N GLU A 274 43.04 -2.75 3.87
CA GLU A 274 42.67 -2.48 5.26
C GLU A 274 42.80 -0.99 5.59
N TYR A 275 43.85 -0.32 5.11
CA TYR A 275 44.01 1.13 5.24
C TYR A 275 42.85 1.89 4.60
N PHE A 276 42.44 1.54 3.38
CA PHE A 276 41.31 2.19 2.72
C PHE A 276 39.99 1.97 3.48
N VAL A 277 39.77 0.77 4.03
CA VAL A 277 38.60 0.49 4.88
C VAL A 277 38.65 1.34 6.16
N ALA A 278 39.79 1.41 6.83
CA ALA A 278 39.97 2.22 8.05
C ALA A 278 39.84 3.73 7.76
N LEU A 279 40.39 4.21 6.65
CA LEU A 279 40.26 5.59 6.18
C LEU A 279 38.79 5.96 5.94
N LYS A 280 38.03 5.05 5.30
CA LYS A 280 36.60 5.23 5.07
C LYS A 280 35.82 5.27 6.39
N ALA A 281 36.11 4.36 7.32
CA ALA A 281 35.50 4.34 8.65
C ALA A 281 35.80 5.62 9.44
N TYR A 282 37.05 6.10 9.43
CA TYR A 282 37.44 7.36 10.04
C TYR A 282 36.71 8.57 9.43
N LYS A 283 36.70 8.68 8.09
CA LYS A 283 35.98 9.76 7.39
C LYS A 283 34.49 9.76 7.75
N SER A 284 33.86 8.58 7.77
CA SER A 284 32.46 8.43 8.17
C SER A 284 32.23 8.83 9.63
N ALA A 285 33.05 8.36 10.58
CA ALA A 285 32.92 8.68 11.99
C ALA A 285 33.13 10.19 12.28
N LYS A 286 34.08 10.83 11.58
CA LYS A 286 34.38 12.26 11.71
C LYS A 286 33.23 13.15 11.24
N ASN A 287 32.45 12.70 10.26
CA ASN A 287 31.34 13.46 9.69
C ASN A 287 30.03 13.30 10.48
N VAL A 288 29.99 12.47 11.53
CA VAL A 288 28.81 12.31 12.37
C VAL A 288 28.60 13.57 13.22
N GLY A 289 27.58 14.34 12.87
CA GLY A 289 27.18 15.54 13.61
C GLY A 289 26.40 15.22 14.88
N ILE A 290 26.32 16.20 15.80
CA ILE A 290 25.59 16.07 17.07
C ILE A 290 24.12 15.65 16.88
N ASP A 291 23.44 16.21 15.88
CA ASP A 291 22.04 15.90 15.58
C ASP A 291 21.81 14.42 15.24
N GLN A 292 22.77 13.77 14.57
CA GLN A 292 22.68 12.35 14.22
C GLN A 292 22.86 11.46 15.44
N ILE A 293 23.76 11.86 16.36
CA ILE A 293 23.98 11.17 17.64
C ILE A 293 22.73 11.26 18.49
N LEU A 294 22.15 12.46 18.61
CA LEU A 294 20.92 12.70 19.35
C LEU A 294 19.72 11.93 18.76
N GLU A 295 19.57 11.92 17.43
CA GLU A 295 18.51 11.13 16.77
C GLU A 295 18.67 9.62 17.00
N SER A 296 19.91 9.11 16.97
CA SER A 296 20.20 7.71 17.31
C SER A 296 19.86 7.42 18.78
N GLU A 297 20.19 8.32 19.70
CA GLU A 297 19.90 8.16 21.12
C GLU A 297 18.39 8.21 21.41
N VAL A 298 17.64 9.10 20.75
CA VAL A 298 16.17 9.13 20.80
C VAL A 298 15.59 7.78 20.38
N ASN A 299 16.05 7.22 19.26
CA ASN A 299 15.58 5.93 18.79
C ASN A 299 15.94 4.78 19.75
N ARG A 300 17.12 4.84 20.37
CA ARG A 300 17.57 3.85 21.37
C ARG A 300 16.71 3.95 22.64
N LEU A 301 16.54 5.14 23.18
CA LEU A 301 15.76 5.38 24.40
C LEU A 301 14.29 5.05 24.19
N TYR A 302 13.75 5.33 23.00
CA TYR A 302 12.39 4.92 22.62
C TYR A 302 12.20 3.40 22.68
N ARG A 303 13.22 2.60 22.34
CA ARG A 303 13.16 1.14 22.50
C ARG A 303 13.13 0.70 23.97
N VAL A 304 13.86 1.39 24.84
CA VAL A 304 13.86 1.11 26.29
C VAL A 304 12.53 1.50 26.90
N PHE A 305 12.03 2.69 26.56
CA PHE A 305 10.69 3.16 26.88
C PHE A 305 9.61 2.17 26.44
N GLY A 306 9.69 1.67 25.20
CA GLY A 306 8.74 0.69 24.66
C GLY A 306 8.70 -0.65 25.39
N GLN A 307 9.71 -1.00 26.21
CA GLN A 307 9.67 -2.22 27.05
C GLN A 307 8.67 -2.11 28.20
N TYR A 308 8.33 -0.89 28.62
CA TYR A 308 7.38 -0.61 29.70
C TYR A 308 5.97 -0.33 29.20
N LEU A 309 5.79 -0.26 27.87
CA LEU A 309 4.49 -0.06 27.26
C LEU A 309 3.74 -1.39 27.10
N PRO A 310 2.39 -1.37 27.21
CA PRO A 310 1.58 -2.56 26.96
C PRO A 310 1.67 -2.96 25.50
N LYS A 311 1.85 -4.25 25.22
CA LYS A 311 1.75 -4.77 23.85
C LYS A 311 0.27 -4.86 23.47
N MET A 312 -0.17 -3.97 22.60
CA MET A 312 -1.50 -4.02 22.01
C MET A 312 -1.46 -4.72 20.65
N PRO A 313 -2.46 -5.55 20.32
CA PRO A 313 -2.64 -6.04 18.97
C PRO A 313 -2.93 -4.87 18.03
N ASP A 314 -2.62 -5.02 16.74
CA ASP A 314 -3.06 -4.06 15.74
C ASP A 314 -4.60 -4.02 15.67
N PHE A 315 -5.13 -2.85 15.32
CA PHE A 315 -6.57 -2.71 15.17
C PHE A 315 -7.07 -3.58 14.04
N ALA A 316 -7.90 -4.55 14.38
CA ALA A 316 -8.59 -5.41 13.44
C ALA A 316 -9.97 -5.78 13.98
N ILE A 317 -10.97 -5.78 13.10
CA ILE A 317 -12.27 -6.36 13.40
C ILE A 317 -12.12 -7.88 13.29
N SER A 318 -12.14 -8.55 14.44
CA SER A 318 -11.98 -10.01 14.48
C SER A 318 -13.24 -10.74 14.05
N ASP A 319 -13.08 -11.93 13.49
CA ASP A 319 -14.19 -12.80 13.13
C ASP A 319 -15.04 -13.19 14.33
N ASN A 320 -14.37 -13.45 15.47
CA ASN A 320 -15.03 -13.75 16.73
C ASN A 320 -15.94 -12.61 17.18
N LEU A 321 -15.48 -11.36 17.04
CA LEU A 321 -16.30 -10.20 17.36
C LEU A 321 -17.55 -10.14 16.46
N ILE A 322 -17.40 -10.33 15.15
CA ILE A 322 -18.55 -10.34 14.22
C ILE A 322 -19.55 -11.44 14.61
N LYS A 323 -19.05 -12.64 14.92
CA LYS A 323 -19.88 -13.76 15.36
C LYS A 323 -20.66 -13.40 16.63
N LYS A 324 -19.99 -12.83 17.63
CA LYS A 324 -20.62 -12.42 18.89
C LYS A 324 -21.67 -11.34 18.71
N ILE A 325 -21.42 -10.37 17.84
CA ILE A 325 -22.39 -9.33 17.48
C ILE A 325 -23.64 -9.98 16.86
N ARG A 326 -23.44 -10.84 15.86
CA ARG A 326 -24.52 -11.59 15.19
C ARG A 326 -25.32 -12.45 16.17
N ASP A 327 -24.64 -13.21 17.02
CA ASP A 327 -25.25 -14.14 17.99
C ASP A 327 -25.83 -13.39 19.21
N LYS A 328 -25.70 -12.06 19.25
CA LYS A 328 -26.14 -11.17 20.34
C LYS A 328 -25.58 -11.60 21.70
N GLU A 329 -24.34 -12.08 21.69
CA GLU A 329 -23.62 -12.45 22.91
C GLU A 329 -23.40 -11.22 23.79
N SER A 330 -23.59 -11.37 25.09
CA SER A 330 -23.51 -10.26 26.05
C SER A 330 -22.13 -9.63 26.19
N ASP A 331 -21.08 -10.34 25.76
CA ASP A 331 -19.69 -9.88 25.81
C ASP A 331 -19.17 -9.32 24.46
N ALA A 332 -19.99 -9.29 23.41
CA ALA A 332 -19.66 -8.67 22.12
C ALA A 332 -19.18 -7.22 22.29
N GLY A 333 -19.86 -6.48 23.17
CA GLY A 333 -19.50 -5.10 23.48
C GLY A 333 -18.14 -4.97 24.16
N ILE A 334 -17.77 -5.94 25.01
CA ILE A 334 -16.46 -5.98 25.69
C ILE A 334 -15.35 -6.18 24.66
N ASP A 335 -15.54 -7.09 23.71
CA ASP A 335 -14.55 -7.36 22.66
C ASP A 335 -14.45 -6.19 21.66
N TYR A 336 -15.55 -5.49 21.40
CA TYR A 336 -15.49 -4.26 20.60
C TYR A 336 -14.73 -3.14 21.33
N LYS A 337 -14.96 -2.95 22.63
CA LYS A 337 -14.21 -1.98 23.46
C LYS A 337 -12.70 -2.26 23.46
N LYS A 338 -12.28 -3.53 23.47
CA LYS A 338 -10.86 -3.91 23.29
C LYS A 338 -10.32 -3.48 21.92
N SER A 339 -11.11 -3.65 20.87
CA SER A 339 -10.74 -3.26 19.50
C SER A 339 -10.59 -1.74 19.38
N LEU A 340 -11.51 -0.97 19.98
CA LEU A 340 -11.41 0.49 20.07
C LEU A 340 -10.16 0.93 20.83
N LYS A 341 -9.86 0.31 21.98
CA LYS A 341 -8.61 0.54 22.73
C LYS A 341 -7.37 0.36 21.85
N SER A 342 -7.29 -0.72 21.07
CA SER A 342 -6.19 -0.96 20.15
C SER A 342 -6.05 0.15 19.08
N LYS A 343 -7.17 0.61 18.50
CA LYS A 343 -7.17 1.68 17.48
C LYS A 343 -6.61 3.01 18.00
N PHE A 344 -6.91 3.37 19.24
CA PHE A 344 -6.44 4.61 19.84
C PHE A 344 -4.96 4.55 20.27
N TYR A 345 -4.50 3.38 20.68
CA TYR A 345 -3.14 3.19 21.18
C TYR A 345 -2.07 3.61 20.16
N SER A 346 -2.20 3.20 18.90
CA SER A 346 -1.19 3.47 17.87
C SER A 346 -1.00 4.98 17.55
N PRO A 347 -2.07 5.77 17.32
CA PRO A 347 -1.99 7.22 17.19
C PRO A 347 -1.37 7.93 18.40
N LEU A 348 -1.72 7.54 19.63
CA LEU A 348 -1.17 8.13 20.86
C LEU A 348 0.35 7.96 20.92
N ILE A 349 0.82 6.72 20.71
CA ILE A 349 2.25 6.39 20.70
C ILE A 349 2.97 7.16 19.57
N SER A 350 2.36 7.26 18.39
CA SER A 350 2.91 7.98 17.26
C SER A 350 3.07 9.48 17.56
N LYS A 351 2.08 10.10 18.20
CA LYS A 351 2.13 11.52 18.58
C LYS A 351 3.16 11.79 19.67
N PHE A 352 3.24 10.91 20.68
CA PHE A 352 4.31 10.97 21.68
C PHE A 352 5.70 10.87 21.04
N GLN A 353 5.92 9.90 20.15
CA GLN A 353 7.20 9.71 19.48
C GLN A 353 7.61 10.96 18.69
N LEU A 354 6.65 11.63 18.06
CA LEU A 354 6.86 12.87 17.34
C LEU A 354 7.34 13.98 18.29
N TYR A 355 6.64 14.22 19.41
CA TYR A 355 7.05 15.25 20.37
C TYR A 355 8.39 14.94 21.04
N PHE A 356 8.63 13.69 21.41
CA PHE A 356 9.91 13.28 21.99
C PHE A 356 11.06 13.57 21.03
N LYS A 357 10.88 13.26 19.74
CA LYS A 357 11.86 13.57 18.70
C LYS A 357 12.10 15.07 18.56
N PHE A 358 11.04 15.88 18.51
CA PHE A 358 11.15 17.34 18.38
C PHE A 358 11.72 18.02 19.63
N ASN A 359 11.55 17.45 20.83
CA ASN A 359 12.16 18.01 22.04
C ASN A 359 13.69 17.91 22.03
N VAL A 360 14.22 16.81 21.50
CA VAL A 360 15.67 16.51 21.55
C VAL A 360 16.40 17.00 20.30
N THR A 361 15.80 16.83 19.13
CA THR A 361 16.46 17.16 17.86
C THR A 361 16.08 18.56 17.40
N SER A 362 17.05 19.30 16.84
CA SER A 362 16.78 20.58 16.21
C SER A 362 15.71 20.44 15.12
N GLY A 363 14.80 21.41 15.04
CA GLY A 363 13.82 21.49 13.96
C GLY A 363 14.49 21.54 12.57
N PHE A 364 15.66 22.16 12.48
CA PHE A 364 16.49 22.16 11.27
C PHE A 364 17.66 21.18 11.41
N ARG A 365 17.68 20.16 10.55
CA ARG A 365 18.72 19.11 10.55
C ARG A 365 19.81 19.46 9.56
N TYR A 366 20.92 20.01 10.04
CA TYR A 366 22.03 20.48 9.19
C TYR A 366 22.62 19.38 8.31
N TYR A 367 22.61 18.12 8.77
CA TYR A 367 23.08 16.99 7.98
C TYR A 367 22.17 16.63 6.78
N ARG A 368 20.97 17.22 6.67
CA ARG A 368 20.04 17.07 5.54
C ARG A 368 20.00 18.29 4.62
N VAL A 369 20.97 19.21 4.73
CA VAL A 369 21.05 20.39 3.85
C VAL A 369 21.18 19.99 2.37
N ASN A 370 21.81 18.85 2.07
CA ASN A 370 21.83 18.27 0.74
C ASN A 370 20.42 18.02 0.17
N VAL A 371 19.49 17.50 0.98
CA VAL A 371 18.08 17.30 0.61
C VAL A 371 17.39 18.63 0.38
N LEU A 372 17.65 19.63 1.23
CA LEU A 372 17.10 20.97 1.06
C LEU A 372 17.57 21.63 -0.24
N VAL A 373 18.86 21.55 -0.55
CA VAL A 373 19.46 22.08 -1.78
C VAL A 373 18.88 21.40 -3.01
N LEU A 374 18.70 20.07 -2.98
CA LEU A 374 18.05 19.33 -4.06
C LEU A 374 16.59 19.73 -4.25
N SER A 375 15.84 19.89 -3.16
CA SER A 375 14.46 20.38 -3.21
C SER A 375 14.40 21.76 -3.85
N PHE A 376 15.31 22.69 -3.49
CA PHE A 376 15.38 24.01 -4.11
C PHE A 376 15.76 23.95 -5.60
N LEU A 377 16.74 23.13 -5.98
CA LEU A 377 17.09 22.89 -7.38
C LEU A 377 15.92 22.34 -8.18
N PHE A 378 15.17 21.40 -7.60
CA PHE A 378 13.95 20.86 -8.19
C PHE A 378 12.88 21.95 -8.37
N PHE A 379 12.65 22.81 -7.37
CA PHE A 379 11.73 23.93 -7.49
C PHE A 379 12.17 24.93 -8.57
N ILE A 380 13.44 25.32 -8.60
CA ILE A 380 13.98 26.24 -9.60
C ILE A 380 13.80 25.66 -11.00
N LEU A 381 14.10 24.37 -11.18
CA LEU A 381 13.93 23.69 -12.44
C LEU A 381 12.46 23.61 -12.85
N PHE A 382 11.58 23.27 -11.91
CA PHE A 382 10.14 23.23 -12.12
C PHE A 382 9.60 24.59 -12.59
N PHE A 383 9.96 25.68 -11.90
CA PHE A 383 9.55 27.04 -12.27
C PHE A 383 10.17 27.48 -13.60
N PHE A 384 11.43 27.15 -13.85
CA PHE A 384 12.11 27.45 -15.11
C PHE A 384 11.43 26.77 -16.30
N ILE A 385 11.13 25.46 -16.20
CA ILE A 385 10.43 24.73 -17.24
C ILE A 385 9.02 25.30 -17.42
N THR A 386 8.27 25.52 -16.33
CA THR A 386 6.92 26.10 -16.38
C THR A 386 6.91 27.46 -17.10
N PHE A 387 7.87 28.33 -16.78
CA PHE A 387 8.00 29.64 -17.42
C PHE A 387 8.37 29.52 -18.91
N PHE A 388 9.33 28.66 -19.25
CA PHE A 388 9.77 28.45 -20.63
C PHE A 388 8.66 27.89 -21.52
N VAL A 389 7.91 26.92 -20.99
CA VAL A 389 6.79 26.26 -21.66
C VAL A 389 5.61 27.23 -21.82
N ARG A 390 5.29 28.04 -20.80
CA ARG A 390 4.28 29.12 -20.91
C ARG A 390 4.60 30.15 -21.98
N LYS A 391 5.89 30.41 -22.25
CA LYS A 391 6.33 31.36 -23.29
C LYS A 391 6.14 30.81 -24.70
N LYS A 392 6.08 29.48 -24.88
CA LYS A 392 5.90 28.78 -26.17
C LYS A 392 4.44 28.37 -26.43
N LYS A 393 3.46 29.23 -26.10
CA LYS A 393 2.02 28.95 -26.29
C LYS A 393 1.74 28.38 -27.69
N GLY A 394 1.17 27.17 -27.75
CA GLY A 394 0.66 26.57 -29.00
C GLY A 394 1.65 25.74 -29.82
N ASP A 395 2.96 26.03 -29.76
CA ASP A 395 3.98 25.38 -30.63
C ASP A 395 4.75 24.23 -29.95
N LEU A 396 4.25 23.74 -28.81
CA LEU A 396 4.87 22.61 -28.13
C LEU A 396 4.51 21.31 -28.84
N TYR A 397 5.49 20.72 -29.52
CA TYR A 397 5.34 19.41 -30.15
C TYR A 397 4.88 18.35 -29.13
N ILE A 398 3.68 17.80 -29.32
CA ILE A 398 3.19 16.62 -28.61
C ILE A 398 3.33 15.44 -29.56
N ARG A 399 3.95 14.35 -29.11
CA ARG A 399 4.03 13.10 -29.89
C ARG A 399 2.61 12.66 -30.25
N LYS A 400 2.37 12.29 -31.51
CA LYS A 400 1.10 11.68 -31.89
C LYS A 400 0.92 10.35 -31.15
N ILE A 401 -0.28 10.17 -30.60
CA ILE A 401 -0.68 8.93 -29.93
C ILE A 401 -1.72 8.29 -30.85
N PRO A 402 -1.40 7.16 -31.52
CA PRO A 402 -2.29 6.58 -32.53
C PRO A 402 -3.71 6.32 -32.04
N GLY A 403 -3.87 5.91 -30.78
CA GLY A 403 -5.20 5.67 -30.21
C GLY A 403 -6.05 6.92 -30.03
N LEU A 404 -5.46 8.11 -29.97
CA LEU A 404 -6.22 9.37 -29.89
C LEU A 404 -6.67 9.88 -31.26
N ASP A 405 -5.92 9.59 -32.32
CA ASP A 405 -6.34 9.94 -33.69
C ASP A 405 -7.56 9.09 -34.10
N ALA A 406 -7.64 7.84 -33.64
CA ALA A 406 -8.76 6.94 -33.88
C ALA A 406 -10.09 7.37 -33.24
N ILE A 407 -10.06 8.26 -32.24
CA ILE A 407 -11.29 8.76 -31.60
C ILE A 407 -12.14 9.55 -32.61
N ASP A 408 -11.52 10.35 -33.47
CA ASP A 408 -12.23 11.19 -34.43
C ASP A 408 -12.91 10.33 -35.50
N ASP A 409 -12.21 9.31 -36.00
CA ASP A 409 -12.74 8.32 -36.93
C ASP A 409 -13.88 7.51 -36.29
N ALA A 410 -13.73 7.12 -35.02
CA ALA A 410 -14.74 6.39 -34.27
C ALA A 410 -16.01 7.21 -34.02
N ILE A 411 -15.90 8.52 -33.79
CA ILE A 411 -17.05 9.43 -33.66
C ILE A 411 -17.72 9.64 -35.00
N GLY A 412 -16.95 9.92 -36.06
CA GLY A 412 -17.49 10.09 -37.42
C GLY A 412 -18.27 8.87 -37.89
N ARG A 413 -17.73 7.67 -37.65
CA ARG A 413 -18.41 6.41 -37.94
C ARG A 413 -19.70 6.22 -37.15
N ALA A 414 -19.72 6.63 -35.87
CA ALA A 414 -20.94 6.55 -35.06
C ALA A 414 -22.06 7.42 -35.64
N THR A 415 -21.72 8.62 -36.11
CA THR A 415 -22.65 9.50 -36.83
C THR A 415 -23.13 8.87 -38.13
N GLU A 416 -22.23 8.35 -38.97
CA GLU A 416 -22.59 7.72 -40.25
C GLU A 416 -23.50 6.49 -40.08
N MET A 417 -23.28 5.71 -39.01
CA MET A 417 -24.06 4.52 -38.71
C MET A 417 -25.37 4.81 -37.97
N GLY A 418 -25.58 6.05 -37.50
CA GLY A 418 -26.71 6.42 -36.65
C GLY A 418 -26.77 5.62 -35.35
N LYS A 419 -25.61 5.23 -34.81
CA LYS A 419 -25.48 4.37 -33.62
C LYS A 419 -24.82 5.14 -32.48
N PRO A 420 -25.13 4.80 -31.22
CA PRO A 420 -24.56 5.51 -30.09
C PRO A 420 -23.08 5.17 -29.88
N ILE A 421 -22.42 6.05 -29.13
CA ILE A 421 -21.10 5.90 -28.56
C ILE A 421 -21.25 5.54 -27.09
N PHE A 422 -20.52 4.54 -26.63
CA PHE A 422 -20.44 4.22 -25.22
C PHE A 422 -19.12 4.73 -24.66
N TYR A 423 -19.17 5.40 -23.51
CA TYR A 423 -17.99 5.81 -22.77
C TYR A 423 -18.12 5.34 -21.33
N ASP A 424 -17.09 4.71 -20.80
CA ASP A 424 -16.98 4.41 -19.38
C ASP A 424 -15.62 4.78 -18.79
N SER A 425 -15.61 4.96 -17.47
CA SER A 425 -14.44 5.40 -16.71
C SER A 425 -13.82 4.33 -15.81
N GLY A 426 -14.24 3.07 -15.98
CA GLY A 426 -13.89 1.98 -15.08
C GLY A 426 -14.55 2.08 -13.70
N ILE A 427 -13.90 1.49 -12.69
CA ILE A 427 -14.52 1.19 -11.39
C ILE A 427 -13.99 2.02 -10.21
N SER A 428 -12.99 2.87 -10.41
CA SER A 428 -12.43 3.67 -9.32
C SER A 428 -13.24 4.94 -9.04
N PRO A 429 -13.28 5.40 -7.77
CA PRO A 429 -13.87 6.68 -7.41
C PRO A 429 -13.10 7.85 -8.04
N ILE A 430 -13.69 9.04 -8.01
CA ILE A 430 -13.08 10.28 -8.54
C ILE A 430 -11.75 10.68 -7.88
N THR A 431 -11.42 10.11 -6.71
CA THR A 431 -10.14 10.32 -6.04
C THR A 431 -8.97 9.63 -6.74
N ASP A 432 -9.24 8.69 -7.65
CA ASP A 432 -8.22 8.04 -8.48
C ASP A 432 -7.78 8.98 -9.61
N PRO A 433 -6.47 9.26 -9.76
CA PRO A 433 -5.96 10.10 -10.84
C PRO A 433 -6.36 9.64 -12.26
N GLN A 434 -6.56 8.34 -12.47
CA GLN A 434 -7.01 7.81 -13.76
C GLN A 434 -8.45 8.22 -14.07
N THR A 435 -9.33 8.18 -13.07
CA THR A 435 -10.73 8.60 -13.21
C THR A 435 -10.80 10.10 -13.48
N ILE A 436 -9.97 10.91 -12.81
CA ILE A 436 -9.85 12.35 -13.10
C ILE A 436 -9.40 12.57 -14.56
N ALA A 437 -8.37 11.85 -15.01
CA ALA A 437 -7.90 11.96 -16.39
C ALA A 437 -8.98 11.57 -17.40
N SER A 438 -9.73 10.51 -17.11
CA SER A 438 -10.89 10.09 -17.90
C SER A 438 -11.94 11.19 -18.02
N MET A 439 -12.31 11.87 -16.94
CA MET A 439 -13.30 12.96 -16.98
C MET A 439 -12.85 14.11 -17.90
N LEU A 440 -11.56 14.44 -17.90
CA LEU A 440 -11.01 15.45 -18.82
C LEU A 440 -11.05 15.00 -20.28
N ILE A 441 -10.83 13.71 -20.56
CA ILE A 441 -10.97 13.13 -21.89
C ILE A 441 -12.45 13.18 -22.32
N LEU A 442 -13.36 12.73 -21.45
CA LEU A 442 -14.81 12.71 -21.68
C LEU A 442 -15.35 14.07 -22.09
N LYS A 443 -14.95 15.16 -21.42
CA LYS A 443 -15.35 16.52 -21.81
C LYS A 443 -15.01 16.81 -23.28
N ASN A 444 -13.77 16.53 -23.69
CA ASN A 444 -13.30 16.80 -25.04
C ASN A 444 -13.96 15.90 -26.09
N ILE A 445 -14.18 14.62 -25.76
CA ILE A 445 -14.94 13.70 -26.61
C ILE A 445 -16.38 14.18 -26.75
N SER A 446 -17.03 14.57 -25.66
CA SER A 446 -18.42 15.06 -25.66
C SER A 446 -18.60 16.29 -26.54
N LYS A 447 -17.62 17.20 -26.56
CA LYS A 447 -17.61 18.32 -27.49
C LYS A 447 -17.64 17.85 -28.95
N LYS A 448 -16.79 16.90 -29.33
CA LYS A 448 -16.77 16.34 -30.69
C LYS A 448 -18.04 15.56 -31.00
N VAL A 449 -18.57 14.79 -30.05
CA VAL A 449 -19.86 14.09 -30.21
C VAL A 449 -20.98 15.08 -30.53
N ALA A 450 -21.02 16.23 -29.86
CA ALA A 450 -22.00 17.28 -30.12
C ALA A 450 -21.80 17.93 -31.50
N GLU A 451 -20.56 18.22 -31.90
CA GLU A 451 -20.22 18.75 -33.23
C GLU A 451 -20.69 17.82 -34.36
N PHE A 452 -20.54 16.50 -34.15
CA PHE A 452 -20.92 15.46 -35.11
C PHE A 452 -22.36 14.98 -34.95
N LYS A 453 -23.17 15.61 -34.07
CA LYS A 453 -24.56 15.23 -33.79
C LYS A 453 -24.75 13.74 -33.46
N ALA A 454 -23.74 13.14 -32.84
CA ALA A 454 -23.79 11.77 -32.35
C ALA A 454 -24.42 11.70 -30.95
N GLU A 455 -24.72 10.49 -30.50
CA GLU A 455 -25.27 10.23 -29.16
C GLU A 455 -24.24 9.50 -28.30
N ILE A 456 -23.99 9.99 -27.09
CA ILE A 456 -23.09 9.36 -26.11
C ILE A 456 -23.88 8.84 -24.90
N TYR A 457 -23.51 7.65 -24.43
CA TYR A 457 -23.98 7.04 -23.19
C TYR A 457 -22.83 6.91 -22.20
N PHE A 458 -23.10 7.25 -20.94
CA PHE A 458 -22.18 7.11 -19.82
C PHE A 458 -22.81 6.29 -18.70
N PRO A 459 -22.70 4.95 -18.73
CA PRO A 459 -23.06 4.10 -17.62
C PRO A 459 -21.98 4.14 -16.54
N SER A 460 -22.29 4.70 -15.37
CA SER A 460 -21.31 4.89 -14.29
C SER A 460 -21.29 3.73 -13.28
N PHE A 461 -20.10 3.38 -12.81
CA PHE A 461 -19.89 2.48 -11.68
C PHE A 461 -20.06 3.18 -10.32
N ASP A 462 -19.71 4.47 -10.25
CA ASP A 462 -19.72 5.25 -9.02
C ASP A 462 -20.70 6.43 -9.13
N PRO A 463 -21.55 6.67 -8.11
CA PRO A 463 -22.57 7.71 -8.18
C PRO A 463 -22.00 9.14 -8.14
N VAL A 464 -20.81 9.34 -7.57
CA VAL A 464 -20.11 10.63 -7.58
C VAL A 464 -19.49 10.86 -8.95
N VAL A 465 -18.84 9.84 -9.52
CA VAL A 465 -18.30 9.90 -10.90
C VAL A 465 -19.40 10.17 -11.92
N MET A 466 -20.60 9.61 -11.72
CA MET A 466 -21.78 9.90 -12.55
C MET A 466 -22.11 11.39 -12.59
N GLN A 467 -22.10 12.06 -11.42
CA GLN A 467 -22.41 13.49 -11.33
C GLN A 467 -21.34 14.33 -12.03
N VAL A 468 -20.07 13.97 -11.86
CA VAL A 468 -18.96 14.65 -12.54
C VAL A 468 -19.04 14.42 -14.06
N ALA A 469 -19.41 13.22 -14.50
CA ALA A 469 -19.61 12.91 -15.91
C ALA A 469 -20.77 13.70 -16.53
N ASP A 470 -21.91 13.85 -15.82
CA ASP A 470 -23.05 14.70 -16.22
C ASP A 470 -22.56 16.14 -16.49
N GLU A 471 -21.76 16.70 -15.58
CA GLU A 471 -21.18 18.03 -15.74
C GLU A 471 -20.18 18.12 -16.91
N MET A 472 -19.27 17.14 -17.06
CA MET A 472 -18.28 17.13 -18.13
C MET A 472 -18.91 17.02 -19.51
N ILE A 473 -19.93 16.16 -19.67
CA ILE A 473 -20.65 15.98 -20.94
C ILE A 473 -21.44 17.25 -21.25
N SER A 474 -22.22 17.76 -20.30
CA SER A 474 -22.96 19.02 -20.43
C SER A 474 -22.05 20.18 -20.85
N THR A 475 -20.90 20.33 -20.19
CA THR A 475 -19.89 21.35 -20.53
C THR A 475 -19.33 21.13 -21.94
N GLY A 476 -19.08 19.88 -22.35
CA GLY A 476 -18.62 19.56 -23.70
C GLY A 476 -19.63 19.98 -24.78
N TYR A 477 -20.92 19.69 -24.58
CA TYR A 477 -22.01 20.13 -25.47
C TYR A 477 -22.14 21.65 -25.50
N MET A 478 -21.99 22.32 -24.34
CA MET A 478 -21.99 23.78 -24.26
C MET A 478 -20.80 24.39 -25.03
N ASP A 479 -19.60 23.83 -24.87
CA ASP A 479 -18.38 24.28 -25.58
C ASP A 479 -18.46 24.05 -27.10
N ALA A 480 -19.30 23.12 -27.56
CA ALA A 480 -19.62 22.90 -28.98
C ALA A 480 -20.70 23.86 -29.51
N GLY A 481 -21.42 24.56 -28.62
CA GLY A 481 -22.53 25.45 -28.98
C GLY A 481 -23.88 24.76 -29.18
N PHE A 482 -24.03 23.51 -28.70
CA PHE A 482 -25.27 22.72 -28.82
C PHE A 482 -25.76 22.18 -27.46
N PRO A 483 -25.97 23.03 -26.43
CA PRO A 483 -26.40 22.58 -25.10
C PRO A 483 -27.77 21.87 -25.11
N GLU A 484 -28.64 22.19 -26.06
CA GLU A 484 -29.97 21.60 -26.23
C GLU A 484 -29.97 20.13 -26.67
N ASP A 485 -28.88 19.67 -27.28
CA ASP A 485 -28.73 18.28 -27.72
C ASP A 485 -28.26 17.35 -26.58
N TYR A 486 -27.91 17.93 -25.43
CA TYR A 486 -27.47 17.15 -24.28
C TYR A 486 -28.62 16.35 -23.66
N LYS A 487 -28.47 15.02 -23.62
CA LYS A 487 -29.45 14.11 -23.02
C LYS A 487 -28.97 13.60 -21.67
N LYS A 488 -29.47 14.22 -20.60
CA LYS A 488 -29.14 13.84 -19.22
C LYS A 488 -29.42 12.37 -18.89
N ASP A 489 -30.51 11.81 -19.43
CA ASP A 489 -30.90 10.41 -19.18
C ASP A 489 -29.90 9.39 -19.72
N ASN A 490 -28.97 9.79 -20.59
CA ASN A 490 -27.90 8.91 -21.08
C ASN A 490 -26.73 8.78 -20.09
N VAL A 491 -26.72 9.56 -19.00
CA VAL A 491 -25.75 9.49 -17.91
C VAL A 491 -26.44 8.92 -16.69
N PHE A 492 -26.13 7.68 -16.33
CA PHE A 492 -26.83 6.99 -15.25
C PHE A 492 -25.93 6.06 -14.46
N PHE A 493 -26.28 5.87 -13.20
CA PHE A 493 -25.64 4.90 -12.32
C PHE A 493 -26.11 3.50 -12.68
N LEU A 494 -25.17 2.62 -13.01
CA LEU A 494 -25.49 1.24 -13.39
C LEU A 494 -25.47 0.32 -12.15
N THR A 495 -24.35 0.28 -11.44
CA THR A 495 -24.13 -0.52 -10.22
C THR A 495 -22.72 -0.25 -9.69
N ASN A 496 -22.47 -0.52 -8.40
CA ASN A 496 -21.17 -0.42 -7.76
C ASN A 496 -20.53 -1.79 -7.45
N ASP A 497 -21.00 -2.86 -8.11
CA ASP A 497 -20.36 -4.18 -8.10
C ASP A 497 -19.65 -4.44 -9.44
N GLN A 498 -18.38 -4.86 -9.39
CA GLN A 498 -17.49 -4.91 -10.55
C GLN A 498 -18.02 -5.80 -11.68
N PHE A 499 -18.49 -7.00 -11.36
CA PHE A 499 -18.95 -7.95 -12.37
C PHE A 499 -20.39 -7.70 -12.77
N ALA A 500 -21.22 -7.17 -11.88
CA ALA A 500 -22.52 -6.64 -12.24
C ALA A 500 -22.37 -5.47 -13.22
N TYR A 501 -21.38 -4.60 -13.02
CA TYR A 501 -21.06 -3.49 -13.91
C TYR A 501 -20.62 -4.00 -15.28
N ALA A 502 -19.68 -4.95 -15.30
CA ALA A 502 -19.23 -5.62 -16.52
C ALA A 502 -20.40 -6.25 -17.29
N SER A 503 -21.26 -7.00 -16.60
CA SER A 503 -22.41 -7.70 -17.19
C SER A 503 -23.48 -6.73 -17.67
N GLY A 504 -23.76 -5.68 -16.89
CA GLY A 504 -24.72 -4.64 -17.23
C GLY A 504 -24.27 -3.86 -18.45
N LEU A 505 -22.99 -3.46 -18.50
CA LEU A 505 -22.39 -2.76 -19.63
C LEU A 505 -22.36 -3.66 -20.87
N SER A 506 -21.90 -4.90 -20.74
CA SER A 506 -21.92 -5.88 -21.84
C SER A 506 -23.33 -6.12 -22.38
N GLY A 507 -24.33 -6.23 -21.48
CA GLY A 507 -25.73 -6.37 -21.86
C GLY A 507 -26.27 -5.12 -22.56
N LEU A 508 -25.89 -3.92 -22.14
CA LEU A 508 -26.22 -2.68 -22.83
C LEU A 508 -25.58 -2.65 -24.22
N THR A 509 -24.31 -3.01 -24.33
CA THR A 509 -23.55 -3.06 -25.58
C THR A 509 -24.20 -4.05 -26.56
N ALA A 510 -24.60 -5.23 -26.10
CA ALA A 510 -25.27 -6.24 -26.93
C ALA A 510 -26.64 -5.77 -27.46
N ARG A 511 -27.39 -4.98 -26.68
CA ARG A 511 -28.72 -4.47 -27.05
C ARG A 511 -28.65 -3.23 -27.93
N LYS A 512 -27.85 -2.24 -27.53
CA LYS A 512 -27.73 -0.93 -28.21
C LYS A 512 -26.80 -0.99 -29.42
N LYS A 513 -25.89 -1.98 -29.46
CA LYS A 513 -24.92 -2.20 -30.54
C LYS A 513 -24.20 -0.90 -30.94
N PRO A 514 -23.49 -0.26 -30.00
CA PRO A 514 -22.83 1.02 -30.24
C PRO A 514 -21.87 0.90 -31.43
N ALA A 515 -21.64 2.01 -32.13
CA ALA A 515 -20.63 2.04 -33.18
C ALA A 515 -19.21 2.06 -32.60
N SER A 516 -19.06 2.64 -31.40
CA SER A 516 -17.77 2.86 -30.77
C SER A 516 -17.88 2.77 -29.24
N CYS A 517 -16.85 2.20 -28.60
CA CYS A 517 -16.70 2.14 -27.15
C CYS A 517 -15.39 2.80 -26.72
N PHE A 518 -15.46 3.68 -25.73
CA PHE A 518 -14.33 4.40 -25.17
C PHE A 518 -14.14 4.00 -23.70
N HIS A 519 -13.00 3.37 -23.41
CA HIS A 519 -12.69 2.79 -22.10
C HIS A 519 -11.48 3.49 -21.47
N PHE A 520 -11.67 4.62 -20.79
CA PHE A 520 -10.56 5.37 -20.20
C PHE A 520 -10.69 5.45 -18.69
N GLY A 521 -9.70 4.98 -17.93
CA GLY A 521 -9.75 5.08 -16.48
C GLY A 521 -9.07 3.93 -15.75
N ALA A 522 -9.54 3.68 -14.54
CA ALA A 522 -9.01 2.63 -13.68
C ALA A 522 -9.87 1.38 -13.80
N TYR A 523 -9.25 0.32 -14.29
CA TYR A 523 -9.91 -0.95 -14.51
C TYR A 523 -9.30 -2.07 -13.71
N ALA A 524 -10.09 -3.10 -13.48
CA ALA A 524 -9.65 -4.42 -13.03
C ALA A 524 -10.19 -5.48 -14.00
N ALA A 525 -10.53 -6.66 -13.50
CA ALA A 525 -10.90 -7.84 -14.29
C ALA A 525 -12.11 -7.64 -15.22
N GLU A 526 -12.94 -6.62 -15.01
CA GLU A 526 -14.06 -6.25 -15.89
C GLU A 526 -13.61 -5.79 -17.27
N SER A 527 -12.39 -5.25 -17.40
CA SER A 527 -11.84 -4.70 -18.65
C SER A 527 -11.96 -5.67 -19.83
N LEU A 528 -11.64 -6.96 -19.62
CA LEU A 528 -11.75 -7.97 -20.67
C LEU A 528 -13.20 -8.24 -21.08
N LEU A 529 -14.11 -8.33 -20.11
CA LEU A 529 -15.51 -8.64 -20.38
C LEU A 529 -16.19 -7.54 -21.18
N ILE A 530 -15.96 -6.28 -20.79
CA ILE A 530 -16.57 -5.13 -21.47
C ILE A 530 -15.98 -4.93 -22.87
N SER A 531 -14.67 -5.18 -23.05
CA SER A 531 -14.00 -5.06 -24.34
C SER A 531 -14.35 -6.21 -25.29
N GLU A 532 -14.50 -7.43 -24.80
CA GLU A 532 -15.00 -8.55 -25.61
C GLU A 532 -16.45 -8.32 -26.06
N ALA A 533 -17.28 -7.73 -25.21
CA ALA A 533 -18.65 -7.36 -25.57
C ALA A 533 -18.70 -6.28 -26.65
N GLY A 534 -17.82 -5.26 -26.59
CA GLY A 534 -17.68 -4.26 -27.64
C GLY A 534 -17.20 -4.87 -28.96
N PHE A 535 -16.22 -5.76 -28.90
CA PHE A 535 -15.71 -6.49 -30.06
C PHE A 535 -16.81 -7.35 -30.70
N ALA A 536 -17.56 -8.10 -29.90
CA ALA A 536 -18.69 -8.92 -30.37
C ALA A 536 -19.84 -8.09 -30.96
N ALA A 537 -20.03 -6.85 -30.48
CA ALA A 537 -20.99 -5.91 -31.05
C ALA A 537 -20.50 -5.24 -32.36
N GLY A 538 -19.23 -5.42 -32.72
CA GLY A 538 -18.58 -4.78 -33.88
C GLY A 538 -18.30 -3.29 -33.67
N ALA A 539 -18.17 -2.86 -32.41
CA ALA A 539 -17.82 -1.49 -32.07
C ALA A 539 -16.31 -1.26 -32.23
N ILE A 540 -15.91 -0.09 -32.71
CA ILE A 540 -14.50 0.34 -32.65
C ILE A 540 -14.19 0.69 -31.19
N GLN A 541 -13.09 0.19 -30.66
CA GLN A 541 -12.75 0.34 -29.26
C GLN A 541 -11.43 1.07 -29.07
N VAL A 542 -11.47 2.15 -28.28
CA VAL A 542 -10.28 2.85 -27.81
C VAL A 542 -10.25 2.79 -26.29
N ALA A 543 -9.18 2.25 -25.74
CA ALA A 543 -9.01 2.08 -24.31
C ALA A 543 -7.77 2.81 -23.79
N GLY A 544 -7.73 3.11 -22.49
CA GLY A 544 -6.56 3.66 -21.82
C GLY A 544 -6.61 3.47 -20.31
N THR A 545 -5.55 2.88 -19.76
CA THR A 545 -5.41 2.63 -18.32
C THR A 545 -3.94 2.63 -17.90
N VAL A 546 -3.66 2.96 -16.64
CA VAL A 546 -2.33 2.76 -16.05
C VAL A 546 -2.21 1.42 -15.34
N GLN A 547 -3.30 0.66 -15.25
CA GLN A 547 -3.29 -0.62 -14.57
C GLN A 547 -2.51 -1.66 -15.39
N SER A 548 -1.29 -1.98 -14.95
CA SER A 548 -0.38 -2.91 -15.62
C SER A 548 -0.97 -4.31 -15.81
N THR A 549 -1.87 -4.72 -14.90
CA THR A 549 -2.54 -6.02 -14.98
C THR A 549 -3.68 -6.08 -15.99
N GLN A 550 -4.22 -4.94 -16.44
CA GLN A 550 -5.35 -4.89 -17.39
C GLN A 550 -4.94 -4.48 -18.80
N LEU A 551 -3.80 -3.81 -18.96
CA LEU A 551 -3.26 -3.43 -20.27
C LEU A 551 -3.24 -4.60 -21.28
N PRO A 552 -2.84 -5.84 -20.93
CA PRO A 552 -2.87 -6.95 -21.88
C PRO A 552 -4.27 -7.27 -22.43
N PHE A 553 -5.33 -7.07 -21.63
CA PHE A 553 -6.70 -7.34 -22.08
C PHE A 553 -7.17 -6.31 -23.08
N PHE A 554 -6.95 -5.02 -22.82
CA PHE A 554 -7.27 -3.97 -23.78
C PHE A 554 -6.43 -4.07 -25.05
N ILE A 555 -5.14 -4.39 -24.95
CA ILE A 555 -4.29 -4.63 -26.13
C ILE A 555 -4.82 -5.79 -27.00
N ALA A 556 -5.36 -6.83 -26.37
CA ALA A 556 -5.87 -8.00 -27.08
C ALA A 556 -7.30 -7.81 -27.66
N ALA A 557 -8.15 -7.02 -26.99
CA ALA A 557 -9.57 -6.92 -27.30
C ALA A 557 -10.01 -5.59 -27.92
N CYS A 558 -9.20 -4.53 -27.84
CA CYS A 558 -9.52 -3.21 -28.41
C CYS A 558 -8.64 -2.90 -29.63
N ASP A 559 -9.16 -2.08 -30.55
CA ASP A 559 -8.42 -1.64 -31.74
C ASP A 559 -7.23 -0.74 -31.37
N HIS A 560 -7.41 0.10 -30.35
CA HIS A 560 -6.38 0.99 -29.86
C HIS A 560 -6.33 1.02 -28.34
N THR A 561 -5.13 0.95 -27.77
CA THR A 561 -4.91 1.04 -26.32
C THR A 561 -3.81 2.05 -26.00
N LEU A 562 -4.13 2.99 -25.12
CA LEU A 562 -3.18 3.92 -24.52
C LEU A 562 -2.47 3.24 -23.35
N ILE A 563 -1.14 3.28 -23.36
CA ILE A 563 -0.33 2.54 -22.41
C ILE A 563 0.19 3.48 -21.33
N GLY A 564 -0.20 3.23 -20.07
CA GLY A 564 0.36 3.93 -18.92
C GLY A 564 0.14 5.44 -19.00
N GLU A 565 1.23 6.20 -19.01
CA GLU A 565 1.21 7.67 -18.95
C GLU A 565 0.54 8.34 -20.16
N GLU A 566 0.30 7.60 -21.24
CA GLU A 566 -0.46 8.08 -22.39
C GLU A 566 -1.89 8.46 -22.02
N LEU A 567 -2.50 7.81 -21.01
CA LEU A 567 -3.81 8.19 -20.47
C LEU A 567 -3.77 9.62 -19.91
N TYR A 568 -2.73 9.98 -19.16
CA TYR A 568 -2.57 11.32 -18.59
C TYR A 568 -2.24 12.37 -19.66
N ALA A 569 -1.55 11.96 -20.73
CA ALA A 569 -1.25 12.82 -21.86
C ALA A 569 -2.47 13.09 -22.77
N ALA A 570 -3.47 12.20 -22.76
CA ALA A 570 -4.62 12.25 -23.67
C ALA A 570 -5.42 13.54 -23.57
N ALA A 571 -5.72 14.02 -22.35
CA ALA A 571 -6.42 15.29 -22.15
C ALA A 571 -5.64 16.48 -22.73
N ALA A 572 -4.30 16.47 -22.62
CA ALA A 572 -3.44 17.51 -23.19
C ALA A 572 -3.48 17.50 -24.72
N TYR A 573 -3.52 16.31 -25.32
CA TYR A 573 -3.58 16.12 -26.76
C TYR A 573 -4.92 16.57 -27.36
N LEU A 574 -6.03 16.19 -26.72
CA LEU A 574 -7.39 16.47 -27.20
C LEU A 574 -7.78 17.94 -27.03
N SER A 575 -7.53 18.53 -25.85
CA SER A 575 -7.93 19.92 -25.55
C SER A 575 -7.04 20.95 -26.22
N ARG A 576 -5.76 20.61 -26.45
CA ARG A 576 -4.68 21.56 -26.80
C ARG A 576 -4.59 22.76 -25.84
N ASP A 577 -5.10 22.62 -24.62
CA ASP A 577 -5.04 23.66 -23.60
C ASP A 577 -3.57 23.90 -23.22
N PRO A 578 -3.05 25.14 -23.38
CA PRO A 578 -1.68 25.48 -23.01
C PRO A 578 -1.32 25.07 -21.58
N MET A 579 -2.26 25.10 -20.63
CA MET A 579 -2.01 24.70 -19.24
C MET A 579 -1.77 23.19 -19.11
N ILE A 580 -2.64 22.36 -19.70
CA ILE A 580 -2.56 20.90 -19.60
C ILE A 580 -1.34 20.40 -20.39
N VAL A 581 -1.08 20.97 -21.57
CA VAL A 581 0.13 20.71 -22.36
C VAL A 581 1.40 21.09 -21.60
N SER A 582 1.34 22.17 -20.81
CA SER A 582 2.49 22.58 -20.01
C SER A 582 2.85 21.56 -18.94
N ASN A 583 1.85 21.04 -18.23
CA ASN A 583 2.06 20.03 -17.19
C ASN A 583 2.66 18.75 -17.74
N LEU A 584 2.19 18.29 -18.91
CA LEU A 584 2.76 17.13 -19.59
C LEU A 584 4.24 17.34 -19.91
N LYS A 585 4.61 18.50 -20.46
CA LYS A 585 6.00 18.84 -20.78
C LYS A 585 6.89 18.94 -19.55
N ILE A 586 6.40 19.53 -18.47
CA ILE A 586 7.15 19.61 -17.20
C ILE A 586 7.45 18.21 -16.68
N SER A 587 6.47 17.31 -16.71
CA SER A 587 6.64 15.91 -16.30
C SER A 587 7.72 15.21 -17.14
N ASP A 588 7.65 15.30 -18.46
CA ASP A 588 8.62 14.69 -19.38
C ASP A 588 10.04 15.24 -19.18
N TYR A 589 10.20 16.57 -19.13
CA TYR A 589 11.51 17.18 -18.91
C TYR A 589 12.10 16.83 -17.54
N SER A 590 11.26 16.78 -16.50
CA SER A 590 11.71 16.40 -15.16
C SER A 590 12.26 14.98 -15.14
N LYS A 591 11.60 14.03 -15.82
CA LYS A 591 12.08 12.64 -15.92
C LYS A 591 13.41 12.55 -16.64
N VAL A 592 13.58 13.25 -17.77
CA VAL A 592 14.85 13.27 -18.51
C VAL A 592 15.96 13.83 -17.65
N ILE A 593 15.72 14.96 -16.97
CA ILE A 593 16.73 15.61 -16.13
C ILE A 593 17.10 14.73 -14.94
N LEU A 594 16.11 14.15 -14.25
CA LEU A 594 16.35 13.20 -13.17
C LEU A 594 17.12 11.97 -13.67
N GLY A 595 16.80 11.44 -14.85
CA GLY A 595 17.53 10.33 -15.47
C GLY A 595 19.00 10.68 -15.75
N VAL A 596 19.27 11.87 -16.31
CA VAL A 596 20.63 12.36 -16.55
C VAL A 596 21.38 12.57 -15.25
N LEU A 597 20.78 13.22 -14.26
CA LEU A 597 21.37 13.41 -12.93
C LEU A 597 21.68 12.07 -12.27
N PHE A 598 20.80 11.08 -12.39
CA PHE A 598 21.00 9.74 -11.87
C PHE A 598 22.17 9.03 -12.54
N LEU A 599 22.30 9.16 -13.87
CA LEU A 599 23.38 8.57 -14.64
C LEU A 599 24.73 9.24 -14.32
N ILE A 600 24.75 10.56 -14.20
CA ILE A 600 25.93 11.33 -13.76
C ILE A 600 26.33 10.91 -12.35
N ALA A 601 25.38 10.88 -11.40
CA ALA A 601 25.66 10.50 -10.02
C ALA A 601 26.20 9.06 -9.93
N THR A 602 25.61 8.12 -10.66
CA THR A 602 26.06 6.72 -10.74
C THR A 602 27.46 6.62 -11.32
N THR A 603 27.74 7.33 -12.41
CA THR A 603 29.06 7.34 -13.07
C THR A 603 30.13 7.94 -12.15
N LEU A 604 29.83 9.08 -11.51
CA LEU A 604 30.75 9.74 -10.59
C LEU A 604 31.05 8.88 -9.36
N LEU A 605 30.04 8.21 -8.78
CA LEU A 605 30.25 7.25 -7.69
C LEU A 605 31.09 6.04 -8.10
N THR A 606 30.92 5.58 -9.36
CA THR A 606 31.68 4.43 -9.89
C THR A 606 33.14 4.78 -10.12
N ILE A 607 33.43 6.00 -10.61
CA ILE A 607 34.79 6.47 -10.89
C ILE A 607 35.54 6.83 -9.60
N ASN A 608 34.87 7.44 -8.62
CA ASN A 608 35.51 7.80 -7.36
C ASN A 608 34.50 7.76 -6.19
N SER A 609 34.67 6.77 -5.31
CA SER A 609 33.85 6.55 -4.12
C SER A 609 33.98 7.66 -3.05
N GLU A 610 34.90 8.62 -3.20
CA GLU A 610 35.15 9.67 -2.20
C GLU A 610 34.23 10.90 -2.34
N TRP A 611 33.37 10.97 -3.36
CA TRP A 611 32.38 12.05 -3.52
C TRP A 611 31.25 11.89 -2.50
N THR A 612 31.50 12.31 -1.26
CA THR A 612 30.57 12.17 -0.13
C THR A 612 29.24 12.85 -0.40
N PHE A 613 29.22 14.00 -1.08
CA PHE A 613 27.99 14.73 -1.42
C PHE A 613 27.02 13.92 -2.29
N LEU A 614 27.48 13.33 -3.40
CA LEU A 614 26.64 12.52 -4.29
C LEU A 614 26.22 11.21 -3.65
N ARG A 615 27.10 10.64 -2.82
CA ARG A 615 26.82 9.44 -2.05
C ARG A 615 25.75 9.68 -0.98
N GLU A 616 25.84 10.79 -0.24
CA GLU A 616 24.86 11.18 0.78
C GLU A 616 23.49 11.47 0.17
N ILE A 617 23.43 11.98 -1.06
CA ILE A 617 22.20 12.16 -1.83
C ILE A 617 21.55 10.82 -2.21
N LEU A 618 22.36 9.85 -2.66
CA LEU A 618 21.85 8.55 -3.11
C LEU A 618 21.59 7.56 -1.94
N GLU A 619 22.29 7.73 -0.82
CA GLU A 619 22.15 6.92 0.38
C GLU A 619 21.16 7.53 1.41
N SER A 620 20.61 8.73 1.16
CA SER A 620 19.54 9.29 2.00
C SER A 620 18.28 8.44 1.91
N ARG A 621 18.20 7.43 2.77
CA ARG A 621 16.99 6.67 3.07
C ARG A 621 16.19 7.35 4.17
#